data_AF-H3AZF9-F1
#
_entry.id   AF-H3AZF9-F1
#
_cell.length_a   1.000
_cell.length_b   1.000
_cell.length_c   1.000
_cell.angle_alpha   90.00
_cell.angle_beta   90.00
_cell.angle_gamma   90.00
#
_symmetry.space_group_name_H-M   'P 1'
#
loop_
_entity.id
_entity.type
_entity.pdbx_description
1 polymer ?
#
loop_
_entity_poly.entity_id
_entity_poly.type
_entity_poly.pdbx_seq_one_letter_code
_entity_poly.pdbx_strand_id
1 'polypeptide(L)'
;CVFNFFFFFKMKVESLRDSLHVLSKEDLTTMLEVILEHTEDFTDSAYTSHEHRGRILELSRQARLELEHLVSVWMHTQTLKAKEAPEDMELAIIKTCQCMNELKRELHGAAALLAAELLKCHADHLVLKALKVAGVEGNLEAVAGYSCKLSEQKEQLVETCRLLRHISGTEPLEITCIHAEETFQVIGPQIISAAQTLALHPSSKIAKENLDVFCEAWESQLNDMSILLREINDVFEGKRGEKRTYLSLPRPGKHSANLKTVKAVKLDTEEQTKIAKSGLELRLLTSDMDSEAEKWEDQENEAVRNAQTMSSMAYSIYLFTRGEGLLKTTQDLFHQAEVLAEEGLRLSSTLQIFSNQLEDDDKAALLLETEKLPPICQQLQTMARSPVQGKNTTFMKVDTAVQKTKGIMMVLLQILPIYCKLLKKNWNENHLQQMAVDEDSLSGKK
;
A
#
# COMPACT_ATOMS: atom_id res chain seq x y z
N CYS A 1 7.65 -5.57 -3.54
CA CYS A 1 6.89 -5.59 -4.82
C CYS A 1 7.49 -4.61 -5.84
N VAL A 2 7.68 -5.02 -7.11
CA VAL A 2 8.27 -4.20 -8.19
C VAL A 2 7.42 -3.00 -8.57
N PHE A 3 6.10 -3.15 -8.52
CA PHE A 3 5.18 -2.07 -8.91
C PHE A 3 5.29 -0.80 -8.07
N ASN A 4 5.78 -0.89 -6.83
CA ASN A 4 6.06 0.29 -6.01
C ASN A 4 7.21 1.10 -6.59
N PHE A 5 8.30 0.45 -7.02
CA PHE A 5 9.43 1.13 -7.66
C PHE A 5 9.01 1.82 -8.96
N PHE A 6 8.18 1.16 -9.79
CA PHE A 6 7.58 1.80 -10.99
C PHE A 6 6.82 3.08 -10.65
N PHE A 7 6.02 3.06 -9.58
CA PHE A 7 5.26 4.23 -9.15
C PHE A 7 6.17 5.39 -8.73
N PHE A 8 7.16 5.13 -7.86
CA PHE A 8 8.10 6.14 -7.40
C PHE A 8 8.97 6.70 -8.53
N PHE A 9 9.50 5.83 -9.39
CA PHE A 9 10.28 6.26 -10.56
C PHE A 9 9.46 7.19 -11.46
N LYS A 10 8.22 6.81 -11.77
CA LYS A 10 7.33 7.63 -12.59
C LYS A 10 7.05 9.00 -11.93
N MET A 11 6.74 9.03 -10.63
CA MET A 11 6.54 10.29 -9.92
C MET A 11 7.78 11.20 -9.98
N LYS A 12 8.98 10.63 -9.81
CA LYS A 12 10.24 11.37 -9.89
C LYS A 12 10.50 11.91 -11.30
N VAL A 13 10.27 11.12 -12.35
CA VAL A 13 10.35 11.56 -13.75
C VAL A 13 9.34 12.68 -14.04
N GLU A 14 8.10 12.55 -13.57
CA GLU A 14 7.05 13.57 -13.75
C GLU A 14 7.33 14.86 -12.97
N SER A 15 8.01 14.79 -11.83
CA SER A 15 8.38 15.99 -11.03
C SER A 15 9.43 16.88 -11.70
N LEU A 16 10.12 16.39 -12.74
CA LEU A 16 11.05 17.19 -13.54
C LEU A 16 10.37 18.36 -14.26
N ARG A 17 9.03 18.32 -14.42
CA ARG A 17 8.23 19.43 -14.97
C ARG A 17 8.30 20.69 -14.11
N ASP A 18 8.29 20.49 -12.79
CA ASP A 18 8.13 21.58 -11.82
C ASP A 18 9.42 21.89 -11.05
N SER A 19 10.44 21.02 -11.09
CA SER A 19 11.62 21.11 -10.23
C SER A 19 12.91 20.61 -10.90
N LEU A 20 13.39 21.36 -11.89
CA LEU A 20 14.54 21.03 -12.74
C LEU A 20 15.89 20.84 -12.00
N HIS A 21 16.02 21.33 -10.76
CA HIS A 21 17.30 21.39 -10.03
C HIS A 21 17.32 20.56 -8.73
N VAL A 22 16.23 19.88 -8.39
CA VAL A 22 16.11 19.17 -7.11
C VAL A 22 16.53 17.70 -7.21
N LEU A 23 16.46 17.10 -8.40
CA LEU A 23 16.86 15.72 -8.64
C LEU A 23 18.29 15.62 -9.19
N SER A 24 18.99 14.55 -8.82
CA SER A 24 20.23 14.14 -9.51
C SER A 24 19.93 13.15 -10.64
N LYS A 25 20.76 13.17 -11.68
CA LYS A 25 20.71 12.19 -12.78
C LYS A 25 21.02 10.78 -12.29
N GLU A 26 21.97 10.69 -11.38
CA GLU A 26 22.46 9.46 -10.78
C GLU A 26 21.32 8.74 -10.05
N ASP A 27 20.43 9.47 -9.37
CA ASP A 27 19.26 8.91 -8.68
C ASP A 27 18.27 8.27 -9.65
N LEU A 28 17.90 8.96 -10.75
CA LEU A 28 16.99 8.41 -11.76
C LEU A 28 17.57 7.17 -12.44
N THR A 29 18.86 7.20 -12.75
CA THR A 29 19.56 6.06 -13.34
C THR A 29 19.53 4.88 -12.38
N THR A 30 19.90 5.10 -11.12
CA THR A 30 19.92 4.05 -10.10
C THR A 30 18.53 3.45 -9.86
N MET A 31 17.49 4.29 -9.80
CA MET A 31 16.11 3.81 -9.65
C MET A 31 15.67 2.95 -10.84
N LEU A 32 16.05 3.31 -12.07
CA LEU A 32 15.77 2.47 -13.24
C LEU A 32 16.52 1.14 -13.14
N GLU A 33 17.81 1.15 -12.82
CA GLU A 33 18.59 -0.09 -12.69
C GLU A 33 17.98 -1.05 -11.66
N VAL A 34 17.53 -0.55 -10.50
CA VAL A 34 16.84 -1.37 -9.48
C VAL A 34 15.55 -1.97 -10.03
N ILE A 35 14.76 -1.21 -10.81
CA ILE A 35 13.57 -1.74 -11.47
C ILE A 35 13.94 -2.88 -12.44
N LEU A 36 15.00 -2.69 -13.23
CA LEU A 36 15.44 -3.65 -14.23
C LEU A 36 16.07 -4.90 -13.61
N GLU A 37 16.80 -4.78 -12.50
CA GLU A 37 17.29 -5.93 -11.72
C GLU A 37 16.13 -6.81 -11.28
N HIS A 38 15.03 -6.21 -10.82
CA HIS A 38 13.86 -6.99 -10.46
C HIS A 38 13.07 -7.56 -11.65
N THR A 39 13.30 -7.12 -12.89
CA THR A 39 12.71 -7.79 -14.06
C THR A 39 13.47 -9.07 -14.41
N GLU A 40 14.69 -9.26 -13.88
CA GLU A 40 15.48 -10.48 -14.08
C GLU A 40 14.79 -11.70 -13.47
N ASP A 41 14.08 -11.54 -12.34
CA ASP A 41 13.23 -12.58 -11.75
C ASP A 41 12.26 -13.19 -12.78
N PHE A 42 11.77 -12.38 -13.73
CA PHE A 42 10.89 -12.85 -14.80
C PHE A 42 11.66 -13.48 -15.95
N THR A 43 12.80 -12.92 -16.34
CA THR A 43 13.56 -13.43 -17.49
C THR A 43 14.30 -14.72 -17.17
N ASP A 44 14.71 -14.89 -15.93
CA ASP A 44 15.45 -16.07 -15.44
C ASP A 44 14.52 -17.21 -15.06
N SER A 45 13.24 -16.91 -14.79
CA SER A 45 12.24 -17.92 -14.53
C SER A 45 12.11 -18.88 -15.72
N ALA A 46 12.22 -20.18 -15.45
CA ALA A 46 12.09 -21.23 -16.46
C ALA A 46 10.66 -21.29 -17.07
N TYR A 47 9.67 -20.70 -16.39
CA TYR A 47 8.26 -20.77 -16.77
C TYR A 47 7.75 -19.54 -17.52
N THR A 48 8.55 -18.48 -17.62
CA THR A 48 8.21 -17.32 -18.47
C THR A 48 8.31 -17.71 -19.94
N SER A 49 7.29 -17.38 -20.73
CA SER A 49 7.27 -17.70 -22.17
C SER A 49 8.38 -16.97 -22.93
N HIS A 50 8.84 -17.54 -24.06
CA HIS A 50 9.84 -16.89 -24.90
C HIS A 50 9.36 -15.53 -25.43
N GLU A 51 8.07 -15.38 -25.73
CA GLU A 51 7.49 -14.12 -26.18
C GLU A 51 7.59 -13.04 -25.08
N HIS A 52 7.10 -13.34 -23.87
CA HIS A 52 7.14 -12.40 -22.75
C HIS A 52 8.58 -12.06 -22.36
N ARG A 53 9.48 -13.05 -22.27
CA ARG A 53 10.90 -12.84 -21.98
C ARG A 53 11.54 -11.90 -23.00
N GLY A 54 11.30 -12.13 -24.29
CA GLY A 54 11.81 -11.26 -25.37
C GLY A 54 11.28 -9.84 -25.27
N ARG A 55 9.98 -9.66 -25.00
CA ARG A 55 9.37 -8.33 -24.83
C ARG A 55 9.87 -7.60 -23.58
N ILE A 56 10.03 -8.28 -22.45
CA ILE A 56 10.59 -7.69 -21.22
C ILE A 56 12.00 -7.16 -21.46
N LEU A 57 12.86 -7.95 -22.12
CA LEU A 57 14.24 -7.55 -22.44
C LEU A 57 14.27 -6.33 -23.39
N GLU A 58 13.42 -6.33 -24.42
CA GLU A 58 13.36 -5.20 -25.36
C GLU A 58 12.85 -3.92 -24.69
N LEU A 59 11.79 -4.01 -23.88
CA LEU A 59 11.26 -2.87 -23.11
C LEU A 59 12.25 -2.37 -22.06
N SER A 60 13.04 -3.26 -21.47
CA SER A 60 14.12 -2.90 -20.53
C SER A 60 15.22 -2.11 -21.23
N ARG A 61 15.63 -2.54 -22.43
CA ARG A 61 16.58 -1.82 -23.29
C ARG A 61 16.02 -0.46 -23.72
N GLN A 62 14.74 -0.41 -24.10
CA GLN A 62 14.07 0.81 -24.50
C GLN A 62 13.96 1.80 -23.32
N ALA A 63 13.67 1.33 -22.11
CA ALA A 63 13.59 2.18 -20.92
C ALA A 63 14.93 2.88 -20.63
N ARG A 64 16.06 2.18 -20.80
CA ARG A 64 17.40 2.78 -20.68
C ARG A 64 17.60 3.90 -21.72
N LEU A 65 17.26 3.65 -22.97
CA LEU A 65 17.40 4.64 -24.05
C LEU A 65 16.51 5.88 -23.84
N GLU A 66 15.25 5.68 -23.44
CA GLU A 66 14.33 6.80 -23.18
C GLU A 66 14.82 7.64 -21.98
N LEU A 67 15.33 7.00 -20.93
CA LEU A 67 15.93 7.72 -19.80
C LEU A 67 17.20 8.47 -20.19
N GLU A 68 18.09 7.87 -20.97
CA GLU A 68 19.31 8.53 -21.48
C GLU A 68 18.95 9.77 -22.31
N HIS A 69 17.95 9.65 -23.17
CA HIS A 69 17.44 10.77 -23.96
C HIS A 69 16.83 11.87 -23.07
N LEU A 70 15.98 11.51 -22.11
CA LEU A 70 15.40 12.44 -21.13
C LEU A 70 16.50 13.20 -20.38
N VAL A 71 17.50 12.49 -19.88
CA VAL A 71 18.64 13.08 -19.18
C VAL A 71 19.41 14.04 -20.06
N SER A 72 19.64 13.70 -21.33
CA SER A 72 20.34 14.57 -22.28
C SER A 72 19.60 15.89 -22.48
N VAL A 73 18.29 15.84 -22.74
CA VAL A 73 17.44 17.03 -22.94
C VAL A 73 17.33 17.85 -21.65
N TRP A 74 17.20 17.18 -20.50
CA TRP A 74 17.14 17.83 -19.19
C TRP A 74 18.43 18.58 -18.85
N MET A 75 19.60 17.95 -19.02
CA MET A 75 20.90 18.60 -18.77
C MET A 75 21.14 19.80 -19.69
N HIS A 76 20.71 19.71 -20.95
CA HIS A 76 20.77 20.84 -21.88
C HIS A 76 19.87 22.00 -21.41
N THR A 77 18.65 21.69 -20.96
CA THR A 77 17.68 22.67 -20.45
C THR A 77 18.18 23.38 -19.19
N GLN A 78 18.81 22.65 -18.26
CA GLN A 78 19.42 23.23 -17.06
C GLN A 78 20.52 24.24 -17.41
N THR A 79 21.33 23.94 -18.43
CA THR A 79 22.42 24.82 -18.89
C THR A 79 21.89 26.14 -19.46
N LEU A 80 20.72 26.11 -20.10
CA LEU A 80 20.07 27.27 -20.71
C LEU A 80 19.29 28.15 -19.70
N LYS A 81 19.17 27.75 -18.43
CA LYS A 81 18.35 28.42 -17.39
C LYS A 81 16.92 28.73 -17.85
N ALA A 82 16.33 27.82 -18.63
CA ALA A 82 14.95 27.95 -19.06
C ALA A 82 14.01 27.90 -17.83
N LYS A 83 12.99 28.77 -17.81
CA LYS A 83 12.02 28.85 -16.70
C LYS A 83 10.93 27.76 -16.74
N GLU A 84 10.73 27.13 -17.89
CA GLU A 84 9.73 26.08 -18.14
C GLU A 84 10.37 24.94 -18.93
N ALA A 85 9.82 23.73 -18.78
CA ALA A 85 10.24 22.57 -19.56
C ALA A 85 9.95 22.79 -21.05
N PRO A 86 10.96 22.76 -21.94
CA PRO A 86 10.73 22.88 -23.38
C PRO A 86 9.91 21.68 -23.88
N GLU A 87 9.21 21.85 -25.01
CA GLU A 87 8.35 20.81 -25.62
C GLU A 87 9.08 19.47 -25.79
N ASP A 88 10.38 19.51 -26.14
CA ASP A 88 11.23 18.33 -26.27
C ASP A 88 11.45 17.57 -24.95
N MET A 89 11.51 18.30 -23.83
CA MET A 89 11.63 17.71 -22.49
C MET A 89 10.31 17.07 -22.06
N GLU A 90 9.18 17.74 -22.30
CA GLU A 90 7.85 17.16 -22.05
C GLU A 90 7.63 15.88 -22.85
N LEU A 91 8.02 15.87 -24.13
CA LEU A 91 7.96 14.68 -24.97
C LEU A 91 8.82 13.53 -24.40
N ALA A 92 10.03 13.83 -23.93
CA ALA A 92 10.93 12.83 -23.34
C ALA A 92 10.37 12.26 -22.01
N ILE A 93 9.77 13.10 -21.17
CA ILE A 93 9.07 12.67 -19.94
C ILE A 93 7.93 11.72 -20.30
N ILE A 94 7.07 12.11 -21.26
CA ILE A 94 5.93 11.30 -21.69
C ILE A 94 6.39 9.94 -22.22
N LYS A 95 7.39 9.90 -23.11
CA LYS A 95 7.91 8.65 -23.68
C LYS A 95 8.52 7.73 -22.62
N THR A 96 9.31 8.28 -21.69
CA THR A 96 9.88 7.53 -20.57
C THR A 96 8.76 6.91 -19.73
N CYS A 97 7.76 7.71 -19.34
CA CYS A 97 6.61 7.23 -18.58
C CYS A 97 5.79 6.18 -19.34
N GLN A 98 5.61 6.32 -20.66
CA GLN A 98 4.92 5.34 -21.50
C GLN A 98 5.66 4.01 -21.55
N CYS A 99 6.96 4.03 -21.84
CA CYS A 99 7.82 2.85 -21.86
C CYS A 99 7.76 2.08 -20.53
N MET A 100 7.81 2.80 -19.40
CA MET A 100 7.70 2.17 -18.08
C MET A 100 6.32 1.54 -17.83
N ASN A 101 5.23 2.15 -18.31
CA ASN A 101 3.90 1.54 -18.19
C ASN A 101 3.74 0.30 -19.08
N GLU A 102 4.38 0.28 -20.25
CA GLU A 102 4.43 -0.90 -21.13
C GLU A 102 5.21 -2.04 -20.48
N LEU A 103 6.39 -1.77 -19.92
CA LEU A 103 7.16 -2.76 -19.17
C LEU A 103 6.35 -3.31 -17.99
N LYS A 104 5.73 -2.43 -17.19
CA LYS A 104 4.85 -2.83 -16.08
C LYS A 104 3.72 -3.76 -16.54
N ARG A 105 3.10 -3.47 -17.70
CA ARG A 105 2.01 -4.26 -18.28
C ARG A 105 2.50 -5.61 -18.78
N GLU A 106 3.68 -5.68 -19.37
CA GLU A 106 4.27 -6.93 -19.84
C GLU A 106 4.61 -7.86 -18.66
N LEU A 107 5.19 -7.32 -17.58
CA LEU A 107 5.43 -8.08 -16.34
C LEU A 107 4.12 -8.62 -15.74
N HIS A 108 3.09 -7.77 -15.68
CA HIS A 108 1.76 -8.19 -15.23
C HIS A 108 1.20 -9.33 -16.09
N GLY A 109 1.25 -9.16 -17.42
CA GLY A 109 0.76 -10.14 -18.38
C GLY A 109 1.45 -11.48 -18.23
N ALA A 110 2.79 -11.48 -18.12
CA ALA A 110 3.59 -12.69 -17.98
C ALA A 110 3.19 -13.51 -16.74
N ALA A 111 3.16 -12.89 -15.56
CA ALA A 111 2.82 -13.59 -14.32
C ALA A 111 1.33 -13.97 -14.23
N ALA A 112 0.43 -13.07 -14.60
CA ALA A 112 -1.01 -13.31 -14.49
C ALA A 112 -1.50 -14.39 -15.47
N LEU A 113 -0.96 -14.41 -16.70
CA LEU A 113 -1.28 -15.44 -17.68
C LEU A 113 -0.76 -16.81 -17.23
N LEU A 114 0.51 -16.88 -16.82
CA LEU A 114 1.11 -18.11 -16.30
C LEU A 114 0.28 -18.69 -15.14
N ALA A 115 -0.11 -17.85 -14.18
CA ALA A 115 -0.95 -18.26 -13.06
C ALA A 115 -2.33 -18.77 -13.51
N ALA A 116 -2.99 -18.06 -14.43
CA ALA A 116 -4.30 -18.46 -14.95
C ALA A 116 -4.24 -19.81 -15.69
N GLU A 117 -3.20 -20.02 -16.50
CA GLU A 117 -2.99 -21.27 -17.24
C GLU A 117 -2.70 -22.45 -16.32
N LEU A 118 -1.84 -22.28 -15.31
CA LEU A 118 -1.55 -23.33 -14.32
C LEU A 118 -2.78 -23.70 -13.50
N LEU A 119 -3.52 -22.71 -12.99
CA LEU A 119 -4.75 -22.95 -12.24
C LEU A 119 -5.78 -23.72 -13.07
N LYS A 120 -5.90 -23.40 -14.37
CA LYS A 120 -6.75 -24.13 -15.30
C LYS A 120 -6.26 -25.55 -15.55
N CYS A 121 -4.95 -25.75 -15.75
CA CYS A 121 -4.36 -27.09 -15.97
C CYS A 121 -4.54 -28.01 -14.76
N HIS A 122 -4.60 -27.45 -13.55
CA HIS A 122 -4.67 -28.22 -12.30
C HIS A 122 -6.07 -28.26 -11.65
N ALA A 123 -7.09 -27.69 -12.32
CA ALA A 123 -8.46 -27.61 -11.81
C ALA A 123 -9.09 -28.99 -11.51
N ASP A 124 -8.74 -30.02 -12.27
CA ASP A 124 -9.30 -31.37 -12.09
C ASP A 124 -8.55 -32.24 -11.06
N HIS A 125 -7.46 -31.72 -10.48
CA HIS A 125 -6.67 -32.38 -9.44
C HIS A 125 -6.21 -33.80 -9.81
N LEU A 126 -5.88 -34.02 -11.09
CA LEU A 126 -5.62 -35.36 -11.64
C LEU A 126 -4.46 -36.08 -10.94
N VAL A 127 -3.38 -35.37 -10.60
CA VAL A 127 -2.21 -35.95 -9.92
C VAL A 127 -2.57 -36.39 -8.50
N LEU A 128 -3.35 -35.58 -7.76
CA LEU A 128 -3.80 -35.94 -6.41
C LEU A 128 -4.71 -37.17 -6.44
N LYS A 129 -5.67 -37.21 -7.36
CA LYS A 129 -6.55 -38.37 -7.55
C LYS A 129 -5.76 -39.63 -7.89
N ALA A 130 -4.76 -39.52 -8.76
CA ALA A 130 -3.91 -40.64 -9.15
C ALA A 130 -3.04 -41.14 -7.98
N LEU A 131 -2.48 -40.24 -7.17
CA LEU A 131 -1.74 -40.59 -5.94
C LEU A 131 -2.63 -41.35 -4.95
N LYS A 132 -3.87 -40.90 -4.74
CA LYS A 132 -4.83 -41.60 -3.87
C LYS A 132 -5.13 -43.01 -4.36
N VAL A 133 -5.39 -43.18 -5.67
CA VAL A 133 -5.66 -44.49 -6.27
C VAL A 133 -4.44 -45.41 -6.14
N ALA A 134 -3.26 -44.96 -6.58
CA ALA A 134 -2.03 -45.74 -6.51
C ALA A 134 -1.65 -46.13 -5.06
N GLY A 135 -1.92 -45.23 -4.10
CA GLY A 135 -1.76 -45.50 -2.68
C GLY A 135 -2.66 -46.64 -2.20
N VAL A 136 -3.96 -46.61 -2.52
CA VAL A 136 -4.91 -47.67 -2.14
C VAL A 136 -4.61 -49.00 -2.83
N GLU A 137 -4.02 -48.98 -4.01
CA GLU A 137 -3.56 -50.19 -4.72
C GLU A 137 -2.24 -50.75 -4.17
N GLY A 138 -1.52 -50.02 -3.32
CA GLY A 138 -0.20 -50.40 -2.85
C GLY A 138 0.89 -50.32 -3.91
N ASN A 139 0.64 -49.59 -5.00
CA ASN A 139 1.54 -49.51 -6.14
C ASN A 139 2.61 -48.43 -5.92
N LEU A 140 3.71 -48.81 -5.28
CA LEU A 140 4.83 -47.92 -4.96
C LEU A 140 5.49 -47.29 -6.20
N GLU A 141 5.56 -48.00 -7.33
CA GLU A 141 6.13 -47.49 -8.57
C GLU A 141 5.25 -46.38 -9.17
N ALA A 142 3.93 -46.60 -9.21
CA ALA A 142 2.99 -45.57 -9.64
C ALA A 142 3.01 -44.35 -8.70
N VAL A 143 3.06 -44.56 -7.38
CA VAL A 143 3.20 -43.47 -6.41
C VAL A 143 4.47 -42.68 -6.64
N ALA A 144 5.61 -43.32 -6.91
CA ALA A 144 6.86 -42.62 -7.22
C ALA A 144 6.72 -41.76 -8.48
N GLY A 145 6.14 -42.30 -9.56
CA GLY A 145 5.92 -41.56 -10.80
C GLY A 145 4.99 -40.34 -10.63
N TYR A 146 3.89 -40.47 -9.89
CA TYR A 146 3.00 -39.35 -9.61
C TYR A 146 3.59 -38.37 -8.57
N SER A 147 4.49 -38.82 -7.69
CA SER A 147 5.20 -37.95 -6.75
C SER A 147 6.14 -37.00 -7.49
N CYS A 148 6.87 -37.48 -8.50
CA CYS A 148 7.68 -36.62 -9.37
C CYS A 148 6.83 -35.54 -10.05
N LYS A 149 5.67 -35.93 -10.61
CA LYS A 149 4.73 -34.98 -11.23
C LYS A 149 4.20 -33.95 -10.25
N LEU A 150 3.90 -34.35 -9.01
CA LEU A 150 3.47 -33.41 -7.97
C LEU A 150 4.61 -32.46 -7.58
N SER A 151 5.85 -32.93 -7.51
CA SER A 151 7.02 -32.08 -7.26
C SER A 151 7.22 -31.04 -8.36
N GLU A 152 7.09 -31.42 -9.63
CA GLU A 152 7.14 -30.49 -10.77
C GLU A 152 6.02 -29.44 -10.68
N GLN A 153 4.78 -29.87 -10.40
CA GLN A 153 3.65 -28.95 -10.19
C GLN A 153 3.91 -27.99 -9.03
N LYS A 154 4.47 -28.48 -7.93
CA LYS A 154 4.84 -27.67 -6.77
C LYS A 154 5.85 -26.60 -7.14
N GLU A 155 6.91 -26.95 -7.86
CA GLU A 155 7.94 -25.99 -8.28
C GLU A 155 7.36 -24.90 -9.18
N GLN A 156 6.49 -25.27 -10.13
CA GLN A 156 5.77 -24.32 -10.99
C GLN A 156 4.88 -23.36 -10.19
N LEU A 157 4.11 -23.87 -9.23
CA LEU A 157 3.20 -23.06 -8.40
C LEU A 157 3.97 -22.12 -7.47
N VAL A 158 5.02 -22.61 -6.81
CA VAL A 158 5.92 -21.80 -5.96
C VAL A 158 6.53 -20.65 -6.74
N GLU A 159 7.09 -20.94 -7.91
CA GLU A 159 7.69 -19.93 -8.78
C GLU A 159 6.65 -18.92 -9.27
N THR A 160 5.45 -19.37 -9.61
CA THR A 160 4.36 -18.48 -10.00
C THR A 160 3.92 -17.56 -8.86
N CYS A 161 3.87 -18.06 -7.62
CA CYS A 161 3.60 -17.23 -6.44
C CYS A 161 4.67 -16.14 -6.24
N ARG A 162 5.95 -16.45 -6.52
CA ARG A 162 7.02 -15.44 -6.51
C ARG A 162 6.79 -14.37 -7.56
N LEU A 163 6.52 -14.75 -8.81
CA LEU A 163 6.24 -13.77 -9.87
C LEU A 163 5.01 -12.90 -9.56
N LEU A 164 3.94 -13.49 -9.01
CA LEU A 164 2.76 -12.76 -8.55
C LEU A 164 3.09 -11.73 -7.44
N ARG A 165 4.04 -12.05 -6.55
CA ARG A 165 4.52 -11.13 -5.51
C ARG A 165 5.09 -9.83 -6.09
N HIS A 166 5.81 -9.92 -7.22
CA HIS A 166 6.39 -8.74 -7.89
C HIS A 166 5.31 -7.81 -8.49
N ILE A 167 4.12 -8.34 -8.80
CA ILE A 167 3.02 -7.59 -9.44
C ILE A 167 1.82 -7.34 -8.52
N SER A 168 1.92 -7.70 -7.23
CA SER A 168 0.81 -7.66 -6.28
C SER A 168 0.22 -6.26 -6.03
N GLY A 169 1.01 -5.20 -6.22
CA GLY A 169 0.60 -3.80 -6.17
C GLY A 169 0.21 -3.27 -4.77
N THR A 170 0.12 -4.12 -3.74
CA THR A 170 -0.11 -3.71 -2.35
C THR A 170 0.59 -4.66 -1.38
N GLU A 171 1.03 -4.13 -0.23
CA GLU A 171 1.71 -4.92 0.81
C GLU A 171 0.86 -6.11 1.33
N PRO A 172 -0.46 -6.00 1.58
CA PRO A 172 -1.25 -7.16 2.00
C PRO A 172 -1.29 -8.29 0.96
N LEU A 173 -1.30 -7.96 -0.33
CA LEU A 173 -1.27 -8.96 -1.40
C LEU A 173 0.13 -9.57 -1.55
N GLU A 174 1.18 -8.78 -1.35
CA GLU A 174 2.56 -9.27 -1.29
C GLU A 174 2.73 -10.31 -0.17
N ILE A 175 2.22 -10.02 1.03
CA ILE A 175 2.23 -10.97 2.16
C ILE A 175 1.45 -12.24 1.81
N THR A 176 0.26 -12.10 1.19
CA THR A 176 -0.55 -13.27 0.78
C THR A 176 0.18 -14.14 -0.26
N CYS A 177 0.95 -13.54 -1.18
CA CYS A 177 1.77 -14.30 -2.13
C CYS A 177 2.86 -15.12 -1.43
N ILE A 178 3.52 -14.55 -0.42
CA ILE A 178 4.55 -15.25 0.38
C ILE A 178 3.92 -16.44 1.12
N HIS A 179 2.77 -16.23 1.76
CA HIS A 179 2.08 -17.33 2.46
C HIS A 179 1.64 -18.44 1.51
N ALA A 180 1.17 -18.09 0.30
CA ALA A 180 0.80 -19.07 -0.71
C ALA A 180 2.00 -19.90 -1.18
N GLU A 181 3.15 -19.24 -1.41
CA GLU A 181 4.41 -19.88 -1.75
C GLU A 181 4.84 -20.90 -0.68
N GLU A 182 4.91 -20.46 0.58
CA GLU A 182 5.31 -21.30 1.71
C GLU A 182 4.37 -22.50 1.90
N THR A 183 3.07 -22.28 1.70
CA THR A 183 2.06 -23.33 1.86
C THR A 183 2.25 -24.44 0.82
N PHE A 184 2.46 -24.11 -0.46
CA PHE A 184 2.78 -25.13 -1.47
C PHE A 184 4.10 -25.84 -1.18
N GLN A 185 5.11 -25.09 -0.74
CA GLN A 185 6.43 -25.62 -0.41
C GLN A 185 6.36 -26.67 0.72
N VAL A 186 5.48 -26.46 1.71
CA VAL A 186 5.29 -27.35 2.85
C VAL A 186 4.34 -28.52 2.52
N ILE A 187 3.18 -28.28 1.93
CA ILE A 187 2.16 -29.31 1.72
C ILE A 187 2.60 -30.36 0.69
N GLY A 188 3.27 -29.97 -0.39
CA GLY A 188 3.66 -30.88 -1.47
C GLY A 188 4.42 -32.12 -0.98
N PRO A 189 5.53 -31.96 -0.23
CA PRO A 189 6.25 -33.09 0.37
C PRO A 189 5.43 -33.93 1.36
N GLN A 190 4.47 -33.33 2.08
CA GLN A 190 3.59 -34.06 3.00
C GLN A 190 2.63 -34.99 2.24
N ILE A 191 2.07 -34.54 1.11
CA ILE A 191 1.25 -35.38 0.23
C ILE A 191 2.05 -36.58 -0.27
N ILE A 192 3.28 -36.36 -0.73
CA ILE A 192 4.17 -37.44 -1.22
C ILE A 192 4.40 -38.47 -0.11
N SER A 193 4.75 -38.00 1.09
CA SER A 193 5.02 -38.87 2.25
C SER A 193 3.77 -39.65 2.68
N ALA A 194 2.61 -39.00 2.68
CA ALA A 194 1.33 -39.62 3.01
C ALA A 194 0.91 -40.67 1.96
N ALA A 195 1.12 -40.40 0.67
CA ALA A 195 0.84 -41.34 -0.41
C ALA A 195 1.75 -42.57 -0.37
N GLN A 196 3.04 -42.39 -0.08
CA GLN A 196 3.99 -43.48 0.13
C GLN A 196 3.60 -44.34 1.35
N THR A 197 3.21 -43.69 2.45
CA THR A 197 2.73 -44.38 3.66
C THR A 197 1.49 -45.21 3.37
N LEU A 198 0.53 -44.67 2.62
CA LEU A 198 -0.67 -45.38 2.20
C LEU A 198 -0.32 -46.58 1.30
N ALA A 199 0.60 -46.43 0.35
CA ALA A 199 1.04 -47.53 -0.50
C ALA A 199 1.73 -48.66 0.26
N LEU A 200 2.44 -48.35 1.35
CA LEU A 200 3.01 -49.36 2.25
C LEU A 200 1.96 -50.05 3.13
N HIS A 201 0.85 -49.37 3.41
CA HIS A 201 -0.24 -49.86 4.27
C HIS A 201 -1.63 -49.65 3.64
N PRO A 202 -1.97 -50.32 2.53
CA PRO A 202 -3.13 -49.95 1.71
C PRO A 202 -4.49 -50.16 2.39
N SER A 203 -4.57 -51.05 3.37
CA SER A 203 -5.78 -51.30 4.18
C SER A 203 -5.94 -50.31 5.35
N SER A 204 -4.98 -49.43 5.59
CA SER A 204 -5.01 -48.51 6.73
C SER A 204 -5.94 -47.33 6.45
N LYS A 205 -7.07 -47.31 7.16
CA LYS A 205 -8.01 -46.18 7.12
C LYS A 205 -7.36 -44.86 7.55
N ILE A 206 -6.48 -44.89 8.55
CA ILE A 206 -5.78 -43.70 9.06
C ILE A 206 -4.82 -43.16 8.01
N ALA A 207 -4.07 -44.02 7.30
CA ALA A 207 -3.16 -43.57 6.23
C ALA A 207 -3.94 -42.93 5.07
N LYS A 208 -5.12 -43.47 4.75
CA LYS A 208 -6.00 -42.92 3.73
C LYS A 208 -6.53 -41.54 4.13
N GLU A 209 -7.09 -41.41 5.33
CA GLU A 209 -7.59 -40.14 5.86
C GLU A 209 -6.48 -39.08 5.96
N ASN A 210 -5.26 -39.47 6.35
CA ASN A 210 -4.11 -38.57 6.40
C ASN A 210 -3.76 -38.01 5.02
N LEU A 211 -3.73 -38.85 3.97
CA LEU A 211 -3.50 -38.38 2.60
C LEU A 211 -4.64 -37.46 2.13
N ASP A 212 -5.89 -37.80 2.46
CA ASP A 212 -7.05 -36.98 2.07
C ASP A 212 -6.96 -35.55 2.61
N VAL A 213 -6.59 -35.37 3.89
CA VAL A 213 -6.44 -34.03 4.50
C VAL A 213 -5.39 -33.19 3.77
N PHE A 214 -4.22 -33.76 3.44
CA PHE A 214 -3.19 -33.00 2.74
C PHE A 214 -3.59 -32.66 1.30
N CYS A 215 -4.31 -33.56 0.61
CA CYS A 215 -4.86 -33.25 -0.70
C CYS A 215 -5.91 -32.13 -0.63
N GLU A 216 -6.83 -32.17 0.33
CA GLU A 216 -7.83 -31.11 0.52
C GLU A 216 -7.16 -29.75 0.81
N ALA A 217 -6.09 -29.75 1.60
CA ALA A 217 -5.32 -28.53 1.88
C ALA A 217 -4.66 -27.96 0.61
N TRP A 218 -4.12 -28.81 -0.26
CA TRP A 218 -3.58 -28.39 -1.56
C TRP A 218 -4.65 -27.85 -2.51
N GLU A 219 -5.80 -28.52 -2.58
CA GLU A 219 -6.95 -28.07 -3.37
C GLU A 219 -7.46 -26.71 -2.88
N SER A 220 -7.56 -26.53 -1.56
CA SER A 220 -7.89 -25.23 -0.96
C SER A 220 -6.87 -24.16 -1.35
N GLN A 221 -5.58 -24.47 -1.28
CA GLN A 221 -4.53 -23.51 -1.61
C GLN A 221 -4.56 -23.09 -3.09
N LEU A 222 -4.89 -24.01 -4.02
CA LEU A 222 -5.13 -23.67 -5.43
C LEU A 222 -6.31 -22.70 -5.59
N ASN A 223 -7.39 -22.90 -4.84
CA ASN A 223 -8.55 -22.00 -4.85
C ASN A 223 -8.18 -20.62 -4.29
N ASP A 224 -7.42 -20.57 -3.19
CA ASP A 224 -6.95 -19.32 -2.60
C ASP A 224 -6.01 -18.56 -3.55
N MET A 225 -5.13 -19.27 -4.28
CA MET A 225 -4.30 -18.69 -5.33
C MET A 225 -5.13 -18.11 -6.49
N SER A 226 -6.24 -18.74 -6.85
CA SER A 226 -7.18 -18.19 -7.87
C SER A 226 -7.84 -16.90 -7.40
N ILE A 227 -8.23 -16.83 -6.12
CA ILE A 227 -8.76 -15.60 -5.50
C ILE A 227 -7.69 -14.52 -5.48
N LEU A 228 -6.46 -14.87 -5.07
CA LEU A 228 -5.31 -13.98 -5.04
C LEU A 228 -5.02 -13.38 -6.42
N LEU A 229 -4.94 -14.21 -7.46
CA LEU A 229 -4.74 -13.75 -8.85
C LEU A 229 -5.81 -12.74 -9.28
N ARG A 230 -7.08 -13.01 -8.96
CA ARG A 230 -8.17 -12.08 -9.26
C ARG A 230 -8.00 -10.76 -8.50
N GLU A 231 -7.64 -10.79 -7.23
CA GLU A 231 -7.41 -9.55 -6.45
C GLU A 231 -6.23 -8.74 -7.00
N ILE A 232 -5.14 -9.39 -7.42
CA ILE A 232 -4.00 -8.75 -8.08
C ILE A 232 -4.43 -8.07 -9.39
N ASN A 233 -5.17 -8.78 -10.24
CA ASN A 233 -5.72 -8.22 -11.47
C ASN A 233 -6.62 -7.01 -11.17
N ASP A 234 -7.45 -7.08 -10.14
CA ASP A 234 -8.32 -5.97 -9.74
C ASP A 234 -7.53 -4.74 -9.26
N VAL A 235 -6.39 -4.94 -8.58
CA VAL A 235 -5.47 -3.84 -8.22
C VAL A 235 -4.85 -3.24 -9.47
N PHE A 236 -4.37 -4.08 -10.38
CA PHE A 236 -3.71 -3.64 -11.61
C PHE A 236 -4.64 -2.84 -12.53
N GLU A 237 -5.88 -3.30 -12.69
CA GLU A 237 -6.90 -2.62 -13.50
C GLU A 237 -7.51 -1.39 -12.79
N GLY A 238 -7.14 -1.12 -11.53
CA GLY A 238 -7.77 -0.06 -10.72
C GLY A 238 -9.19 -0.38 -10.24
N LYS A 239 -9.68 -1.60 -10.49
CA LYS A 239 -11.02 -2.09 -10.15
C LYS A 239 -11.17 -2.51 -8.68
N ARG A 240 -10.09 -2.49 -7.88
CA ARG A 240 -10.17 -2.74 -6.43
C ARG A 240 -11.19 -1.82 -5.72
N GLY A 241 -11.50 -0.67 -6.32
CA GLY A 241 -12.58 0.23 -5.87
C GLY A 241 -13.98 -0.03 -6.37
N GLU A 242 -14.14 -0.86 -7.40
CA GLU A 242 -15.44 -1.24 -7.96
C GLU A 242 -15.95 -2.57 -7.40
N LYS A 243 -15.03 -3.47 -6.98
CA LYS A 243 -15.38 -4.83 -6.52
C LYS A 243 -15.51 -4.99 -5.01
N ARG A 244 -15.01 -4.05 -4.20
CA ARG A 244 -15.33 -3.96 -2.77
C ARG A 244 -16.36 -2.86 -2.52
N THR A 245 -17.49 -2.97 -3.22
CA THR A 245 -18.73 -2.27 -2.86
C THR A 245 -19.14 -2.74 -1.46
N TYR A 246 -18.70 -2.02 -0.44
CA TYR A 246 -18.96 -2.19 0.99
C TYR A 246 -20.09 -3.21 1.30
N LEU A 247 -19.71 -4.47 1.49
CA LEU A 247 -20.70 -5.53 1.69
C LEU A 247 -21.19 -5.62 3.15
N SER A 248 -20.63 -4.84 4.09
CA SER A 248 -21.16 -4.77 5.46
C SER A 248 -20.38 -3.92 6.46
N LEU A 249 -21.09 -3.38 7.46
CA LEU A 249 -20.51 -2.95 8.75
C LEU A 249 -20.15 -4.19 9.60
N PRO A 250 -18.88 -4.36 10.03
CA PRO A 250 -18.53 -5.36 11.03
C PRO A 250 -19.09 -4.96 12.40
N ARG A 251 -19.73 -5.90 13.09
CA ARG A 251 -20.44 -5.67 14.37
C ARG A 251 -19.48 -5.28 15.52
N PRO A 252 -19.98 -4.59 16.56
CA PRO A 252 -19.28 -4.40 17.82
C PRO A 252 -18.92 -5.76 18.46
N GLY A 253 -17.66 -5.92 18.86
CA GLY A 253 -17.15 -7.17 19.42
C GLY A 253 -17.85 -7.55 20.73
N LYS A 254 -18.39 -8.77 20.79
CA LYS A 254 -18.60 -9.48 22.06
C LYS A 254 -17.71 -10.71 22.03
N HIS A 255 -16.78 -10.79 22.97
CA HIS A 255 -16.05 -12.02 23.27
C HIS A 255 -17.04 -13.03 23.86
N SER A 256 -17.55 -13.95 23.05
CA SER A 256 -18.12 -15.19 23.55
C SER A 256 -17.66 -16.33 22.67
N ALA A 257 -16.90 -17.25 23.26
CA ALA A 257 -16.47 -18.50 22.68
C ALA A 257 -17.70 -19.31 22.25
N ASN A 258 -18.06 -19.24 20.97
CA ASN A 258 -18.85 -20.22 20.24
C ASN A 258 -18.78 -19.86 18.75
N LEU A 259 -18.11 -20.70 17.95
CA LEU A 259 -18.03 -20.59 16.50
C LEU A 259 -19.43 -20.75 15.88
N LYS A 260 -20.12 -19.64 15.67
CA LYS A 260 -21.09 -19.49 14.59
C LYS A 260 -20.75 -18.20 13.87
N THR A 261 -20.40 -18.29 12.60
CA THR A 261 -20.08 -17.19 11.69
C THR A 261 -21.28 -16.24 11.62
N VAL A 262 -21.28 -15.18 12.42
CA VAL A 262 -22.34 -14.16 12.40
C VAL A 262 -22.12 -13.28 11.18
N LYS A 263 -22.96 -13.49 10.16
CA LYS A 263 -22.93 -12.74 8.88
C LYS A 263 -23.04 -11.23 9.12
N ALA A 264 -22.20 -10.49 8.42
CA ALA A 264 -22.13 -9.04 8.47
C ALA A 264 -23.35 -8.39 7.76
N VAL A 265 -23.74 -7.17 8.18
CA VAL A 265 -25.00 -6.53 7.74
C VAL A 265 -24.73 -5.58 6.58
N LYS A 266 -25.33 -5.85 5.42
CA LYS A 266 -25.17 -5.07 4.17
C LYS A 266 -25.67 -3.62 4.33
N LEU A 267 -24.87 -2.65 3.87
CA LEU A 267 -25.33 -1.27 3.64
C LEU A 267 -26.16 -1.22 2.36
N ASP A 268 -27.04 -0.22 2.27
CA ASP A 268 -27.72 0.11 1.01
C ASP A 268 -26.83 0.98 0.10
N THR A 269 -27.24 1.13 -1.16
CA THR A 269 -26.46 1.84 -2.19
C THR A 269 -26.24 3.33 -1.86
N GLU A 270 -27.16 3.95 -1.12
CA GLU A 270 -27.07 5.36 -0.76
C GLU A 270 -26.03 5.56 0.36
N GLU A 271 -26.11 4.75 1.42
CA GLU A 271 -25.13 4.68 2.51
C GLU A 271 -23.71 4.44 1.96
N GLN A 272 -23.58 3.53 0.99
CA GLN A 272 -22.31 3.20 0.32
C GLN A 272 -21.72 4.38 -0.46
N THR A 273 -22.55 5.05 -1.26
CA THR A 273 -22.10 6.19 -2.07
C THR A 273 -21.66 7.34 -1.17
N LYS A 274 -22.40 7.57 -0.08
CA LYS A 274 -22.10 8.63 0.89
C LYS A 274 -20.76 8.41 1.59
N ILE A 275 -20.52 7.21 2.10
CA ILE A 275 -19.27 6.92 2.82
C ILE A 275 -18.07 6.85 1.87
N ALA A 276 -18.25 6.34 0.65
CA ALA A 276 -17.19 6.31 -0.37
C ALA A 276 -16.76 7.73 -0.80
N LYS A 277 -17.73 8.63 -1.02
CA LYS A 277 -17.44 10.05 -1.32
C LYS A 277 -16.64 10.70 -0.17
N SER A 278 -17.12 10.51 1.06
CA SER A 278 -16.50 11.08 2.26
C SER A 278 -15.08 10.53 2.48
N GLY A 279 -14.88 9.23 2.22
CA GLY A 279 -13.57 8.59 2.28
C GLY A 279 -12.61 9.11 1.22
N LEU A 280 -13.07 9.33 -0.02
CA LEU A 280 -12.22 9.89 -1.09
C LEU A 280 -11.79 11.32 -0.77
N GLU A 281 -12.69 12.16 -0.28
CA GLU A 281 -12.35 13.51 0.19
C GLU A 281 -11.29 13.45 1.31
N LEU A 282 -11.42 12.49 2.23
CA LEU A 282 -10.43 12.30 3.30
C LEU A 282 -9.06 11.89 2.75
N ARG A 283 -8.99 11.02 1.73
CA ARG A 283 -7.73 10.64 1.07
C ARG A 283 -7.03 11.83 0.42
N LEU A 284 -7.79 12.72 -0.22
CA LEU A 284 -7.19 13.91 -0.83
C LEU A 284 -6.55 14.78 0.25
N LEU A 285 -7.23 14.98 1.39
CA LEU A 285 -6.67 15.74 2.51
C LEU A 285 -5.44 15.10 3.15
N THR A 286 -5.35 13.76 3.22
CA THR A 286 -4.13 13.09 3.69
C THR A 286 -2.98 13.32 2.72
N SER A 287 -3.23 13.23 1.40
CA SER A 287 -2.22 13.51 0.38
C SER A 287 -1.74 14.97 0.41
N ASP A 288 -2.66 15.92 0.60
CA ASP A 288 -2.33 17.34 0.73
C ASP A 288 -1.51 17.59 2.00
N MET A 289 -1.83 16.89 3.10
CA MET A 289 -1.10 17.01 4.36
C MET A 289 0.33 16.48 4.23
N ASP A 290 0.49 15.32 3.61
CA ASP A 290 1.79 14.69 3.39
C ASP A 290 2.66 15.60 2.50
N SER A 291 2.09 16.16 1.43
CA SER A 291 2.77 17.13 0.57
C SER A 291 3.17 18.41 1.31
N GLU A 292 2.33 18.91 2.22
CA GLU A 292 2.68 20.08 3.04
C GLU A 292 3.78 19.76 4.04
N ALA A 293 3.75 18.59 4.69
CA ALA A 293 4.77 18.15 5.63
C ALA A 293 6.15 17.91 4.97
N GLU A 294 6.17 17.46 3.71
CA GLU A 294 7.42 17.27 2.94
C GLU A 294 8.17 18.58 2.65
N LYS A 295 7.48 19.75 2.69
CA LYS A 295 8.11 21.06 2.47
C LYS A 295 8.94 21.54 3.66
N TRP A 296 8.88 20.84 4.80
CA TRP A 296 9.60 21.20 6.02
C TRP A 296 11.05 20.69 6.00
N GLU A 297 11.99 21.60 6.25
CA GLU A 297 13.42 21.27 6.35
C GLU A 297 13.73 20.46 7.62
N ASP A 298 13.09 20.79 8.73
CA ASP A 298 13.21 20.07 10.00
C ASP A 298 12.04 19.09 10.19
N GLN A 299 12.30 17.82 9.84
CA GLN A 299 11.34 16.73 10.02
C GLN A 299 11.18 16.29 11.48
N GLU A 300 12.07 16.73 12.40
CA GLU A 300 11.95 16.43 13.84
C GLU A 300 11.05 17.43 14.57
N ASN A 301 10.57 18.48 13.89
CA ASN A 301 9.64 19.43 14.45
C ASN A 301 8.37 18.73 14.95
N GLU A 302 7.99 19.02 16.20
CA GLU A 302 6.87 18.35 16.87
C GLU A 302 5.54 18.51 16.12
N ALA A 303 5.28 19.68 15.52
CA ALA A 303 4.05 19.92 14.77
C ALA A 303 4.02 19.11 13.46
N VAL A 304 5.16 18.94 12.79
CA VAL A 304 5.29 18.15 11.57
C VAL A 304 5.07 16.67 11.87
N ARG A 305 5.72 16.14 12.92
CA ARG A 305 5.50 14.75 13.35
C ARG A 305 4.05 14.49 13.76
N ASN A 306 3.42 15.43 14.46
CA ASN A 306 2.01 15.35 14.81
C ASN A 306 1.13 15.34 13.54
N ALA A 307 1.39 16.23 12.57
CA ALA A 307 0.66 16.28 11.31
C ALA A 307 0.78 14.98 10.49
N GLN A 308 1.99 14.44 10.35
CA GLN A 308 2.24 13.15 9.67
C GLN A 308 1.55 11.98 10.40
N THR A 309 1.62 11.97 11.73
CA THR A 309 0.93 10.97 12.55
C THR A 309 -0.57 11.03 12.31
N MET A 310 -1.17 12.22 12.40
CA MET A 310 -2.60 12.42 12.14
C MET A 310 -3.00 12.08 10.70
N SER A 311 -2.15 12.37 9.71
CA SER A 311 -2.34 11.98 8.30
C SER A 311 -2.40 10.46 8.13
N SER A 312 -1.46 9.72 8.74
CA SER A 312 -1.44 8.25 8.71
C SER A 312 -2.69 7.62 9.37
N MET A 313 -3.12 8.20 10.50
CA MET A 313 -4.35 7.78 11.18
C MET A 313 -5.60 8.07 10.34
N ALA A 314 -5.69 9.24 9.71
CA ALA A 314 -6.76 9.61 8.79
C ALA A 314 -6.78 8.72 7.53
N TYR A 315 -5.61 8.35 7.02
CA TYR A 315 -5.47 7.42 5.89
C TYR A 315 -5.98 6.02 6.27
N SER A 316 -5.73 5.57 7.49
CA SER A 316 -6.29 4.31 8.02
C SER A 316 -7.82 4.34 8.08
N ILE A 317 -8.41 5.48 8.46
CA ILE A 317 -9.87 5.69 8.43
C ILE A 317 -10.40 5.70 6.99
N TYR A 318 -9.68 6.31 6.03
CA TYR A 318 -10.01 6.21 4.60
C TYR A 318 -9.99 4.75 4.12
N LEU A 319 -8.93 3.99 4.40
CA LEU A 319 -8.84 2.59 4.01
C LEU A 319 -10.00 1.77 4.61
N PHE A 320 -10.43 2.07 5.83
CA PHE A 320 -11.62 1.45 6.41
C PHE A 320 -12.89 1.73 5.58
N THR A 321 -13.11 2.96 5.10
CA THR A 321 -14.27 3.27 4.23
C THR A 321 -14.29 2.44 2.93
N ARG A 322 -13.12 1.91 2.54
CA ARG A 322 -12.89 1.06 1.38
C ARG A 322 -12.93 -0.44 1.68
N GLY A 323 -12.99 -0.83 2.96
CA GLY A 323 -12.80 -2.22 3.38
C GLY A 323 -11.36 -2.71 3.15
N GLU A 324 -10.40 -1.81 3.26
CA GLU A 324 -8.96 -2.02 3.11
C GLU A 324 -8.24 -1.67 4.44
N GLY A 325 -6.95 -1.97 4.56
CA GLY A 325 -6.14 -1.58 5.73
C GLY A 325 -6.28 -2.47 6.97
N LEU A 326 -5.72 -1.99 8.09
CA LEU A 326 -5.60 -2.75 9.34
C LEU A 326 -6.87 -2.73 10.19
N LEU A 327 -7.71 -1.70 10.06
CA LEU A 327 -8.94 -1.57 10.81
C LEU A 327 -9.97 -2.58 10.28
N LYS A 328 -10.34 -3.57 11.10
CA LYS A 328 -11.24 -4.67 10.70
C LYS A 328 -12.65 -4.51 11.27
N THR A 329 -12.82 -3.72 12.32
CA THR A 329 -14.09 -3.52 13.00
C THR A 329 -14.48 -2.05 13.12
N THR A 330 -15.78 -1.78 13.29
CA THR A 330 -16.27 -0.43 13.61
C THR A 330 -15.69 0.09 14.92
N GLN A 331 -15.38 -0.81 15.86
CA GLN A 331 -14.72 -0.47 17.11
C GLN A 331 -13.26 -0.03 16.88
N ASP A 332 -12.53 -0.70 15.97
CA ASP A 332 -11.18 -0.29 15.59
C ASP A 332 -11.19 1.12 14.99
N LEU A 333 -12.18 1.41 14.12
CA LEU A 333 -12.35 2.76 13.56
C LEU A 333 -12.68 3.80 14.64
N PHE A 334 -13.55 3.50 15.61
CA PHE A 334 -13.84 4.44 16.69
C PHE A 334 -12.63 4.66 17.59
N HIS A 335 -11.85 3.63 17.87
CA HIS A 335 -10.61 3.76 18.62
C HIS A 335 -9.58 4.61 17.86
N GLN A 336 -9.40 4.35 16.55
CA GLN A 336 -8.52 5.16 15.71
C GLN A 336 -8.93 6.64 15.67
N ALA A 337 -10.23 6.90 15.56
CA ALA A 337 -10.77 8.25 15.58
C ALA A 337 -10.60 8.95 16.94
N GLU A 338 -10.67 8.20 18.04
CA GLU A 338 -10.38 8.69 19.39
C GLU A 338 -8.90 9.09 19.55
N VAL A 339 -7.97 8.22 19.12
CA VAL A 339 -6.53 8.50 19.18
C VAL A 339 -6.19 9.71 18.28
N LEU A 340 -6.76 9.79 17.09
CA LEU A 340 -6.59 10.95 16.20
C LEU A 340 -7.07 12.25 16.86
N ALA A 341 -8.20 12.21 17.58
CA ALA A 341 -8.69 13.37 18.31
C ALA A 341 -7.77 13.79 19.46
N GLU A 342 -7.17 12.83 20.18
CA GLU A 342 -6.20 13.10 21.24
C GLU A 342 -4.93 13.76 20.69
N GLU A 343 -4.42 13.26 19.56
CA GLU A 343 -3.30 13.87 18.84
C GLU A 343 -3.60 15.31 18.38
N GLY A 344 -4.81 15.56 17.89
CA GLY A 344 -5.25 16.91 17.51
C GLY A 344 -5.32 17.88 18.70
N LEU A 345 -5.76 17.41 19.87
CA LEU A 345 -5.75 18.21 21.09
C LEU A 345 -4.33 18.51 21.57
N ARG A 346 -3.43 17.50 21.51
CA ARG A 346 -2.01 17.68 21.86
C ARG A 346 -1.36 18.73 20.98
N LEU A 347 -1.55 18.64 19.66
CA LEU A 347 -1.04 19.63 18.71
C LEU A 347 -1.60 21.02 18.98
N SER A 348 -2.89 21.15 19.29
CA SER A 348 -3.48 22.43 19.67
C SER A 348 -2.80 23.04 20.91
N SER A 349 -2.43 22.24 21.90
CA SER A 349 -1.69 22.72 23.08
C SER A 349 -0.27 23.18 22.70
N THR A 350 0.44 22.43 21.87
CA THR A 350 1.78 22.81 21.38
C THR A 350 1.74 24.15 20.62
N LEU A 351 0.74 24.34 19.76
CA LEU A 351 0.55 25.58 19.00
C LEU A 351 0.18 26.77 19.90
N GLN A 352 -0.63 26.55 20.94
CA GLN A 352 -0.94 27.58 21.93
C GLN A 352 0.31 28.03 22.71
N ILE A 353 1.17 27.09 23.11
CA ILE A 353 2.44 27.41 23.78
C ILE A 353 3.32 28.25 22.87
N PHE A 354 3.45 27.87 21.59
CA PHE A 354 4.20 28.65 20.61
C PHE A 354 3.61 30.04 20.38
N SER A 355 2.28 30.16 20.31
CA SER A 355 1.61 31.46 20.11
C SER A 355 1.93 32.50 21.19
N ASN A 356 2.29 32.06 22.41
CA ASN A 356 2.66 32.96 23.50
C ASN A 356 4.06 33.58 23.33
N GLN A 357 4.84 33.10 22.36
CA GLN A 357 6.18 33.59 22.02
C GLN A 357 6.15 34.57 20.83
N LEU A 358 4.97 34.87 20.28
CA LEU A 358 4.77 35.72 19.10
C LEU A 358 4.29 37.13 19.49
N GLU A 359 4.51 38.10 18.59
CA GLU A 359 3.90 39.43 18.65
C GLU A 359 2.37 39.37 18.47
N ASP A 360 1.64 40.39 18.95
CA ASP A 360 0.17 40.35 19.07
C ASP A 360 -0.57 40.06 17.74
N ASP A 361 -0.12 40.63 16.61
CA ASP A 361 -0.75 40.43 15.30
C ASP A 361 -0.53 39.00 14.76
N ASP A 362 0.69 38.46 14.91
CA ASP A 362 1.03 37.11 14.47
C ASP A 362 0.39 36.04 15.37
N LYS A 363 0.33 36.33 16.67
CA LYS A 363 -0.39 35.53 17.66
C LYS A 363 -1.87 35.41 17.31
N ALA A 364 -2.51 36.53 16.97
CA ALA A 364 -3.92 36.54 16.58
C ALA A 364 -4.19 35.69 15.33
N ALA A 365 -3.30 35.77 14.32
CA ALA A 365 -3.43 35.00 13.09
C ALA A 365 -3.33 33.47 13.32
N LEU A 366 -2.40 33.02 14.18
CA LEU A 366 -2.24 31.59 14.48
C LEU A 366 -3.37 31.07 15.37
N LEU A 367 -3.80 31.85 16.37
CA LEU A 367 -4.87 31.44 17.29
C LEU A 367 -6.22 31.33 16.59
N LEU A 368 -6.51 32.22 15.62
CA LEU A 368 -7.76 32.19 14.85
C LEU A 368 -8.02 30.82 14.20
N GLU A 369 -6.98 30.17 13.68
CA GLU A 369 -7.08 28.84 13.08
C GLU A 369 -6.97 27.72 14.11
N THR A 370 -6.07 27.87 15.09
CA THR A 370 -5.84 26.85 16.13
C THR A 370 -7.06 26.62 17.02
N GLU A 371 -7.84 27.66 17.34
CA GLU A 371 -9.04 27.56 18.19
C GLU A 371 -10.18 26.75 17.55
N LYS A 372 -10.13 26.50 16.23
CA LYS A 372 -11.10 25.67 15.52
C LYS A 372 -10.87 24.17 15.77
N LEU A 373 -9.67 23.77 16.17
CA LEU A 373 -9.26 22.37 16.29
C LEU A 373 -9.83 21.65 17.54
N PRO A 374 -9.75 22.22 18.77
CA PRO A 374 -10.30 21.59 19.97
C PRO A 374 -11.77 21.17 19.91
N PRO A 375 -12.72 22.01 19.45
CA PRO A 375 -14.14 21.63 19.47
C PRO A 375 -14.43 20.44 18.55
N ILE A 376 -13.74 20.31 17.41
CA ILE A 376 -13.94 19.18 16.49
C ILE A 376 -13.36 17.90 17.10
N CYS A 377 -12.17 17.98 17.72
CA CYS A 377 -11.54 16.83 18.38
C CYS A 377 -12.36 16.34 19.58
N GLN A 378 -12.84 17.24 20.44
CA GLN A 378 -13.68 16.87 21.60
C GLN A 378 -15.00 16.22 21.18
N GLN A 379 -15.62 16.72 20.10
CA GLN A 379 -16.82 16.10 19.54
C GLN A 379 -16.54 14.70 18.98
N LEU A 380 -15.42 14.52 18.27
CA LEU A 380 -15.00 13.22 17.75
C LEU A 380 -14.74 12.22 18.89
N GLN A 381 -14.02 12.62 19.93
CA GLN A 381 -13.72 11.78 21.09
C GLN A 381 -14.97 11.38 21.86
N THR A 382 -15.86 12.33 22.15
CA THR A 382 -17.14 12.07 22.84
C THR A 382 -18.01 11.10 22.05
N MET A 383 -18.12 11.33 20.74
CA MET A 383 -18.87 10.46 19.86
C MET A 383 -18.22 9.07 19.79
N ALA A 384 -16.91 8.96 19.59
CA ALA A 384 -16.19 7.69 19.49
C ALA A 384 -16.41 6.79 20.72
N ARG A 385 -16.39 7.38 21.94
CA ARG A 385 -16.62 6.69 23.22
C ARG A 385 -18.07 6.25 23.46
N SER A 386 -19.05 6.91 22.82
CA SER A 386 -20.47 6.61 23.05
C SER A 386 -20.83 5.19 22.57
N PRO A 387 -21.59 4.39 23.35
CA PRO A 387 -22.03 3.08 22.89
C PRO A 387 -23.00 3.22 21.72
N VAL A 388 -22.92 2.31 20.74
CA VAL A 388 -23.85 2.29 19.60
C VAL A 388 -24.39 0.88 19.39
N GLN A 389 -25.69 0.78 19.09
CA GLN A 389 -26.36 -0.48 18.80
C GLN A 389 -27.39 -0.28 17.68
N GLY A 390 -27.40 -1.21 16.72
CA GLY A 390 -28.27 -1.16 15.55
C GLY A 390 -27.53 -0.72 14.29
N LYS A 391 -27.97 -1.18 13.11
CA LYS A 391 -27.31 -0.92 11.82
C LYS A 391 -27.23 0.59 11.55
N ASN A 392 -28.37 1.26 11.49
CA ASN A 392 -28.46 2.65 11.04
C ASN A 392 -27.71 3.61 11.96
N THR A 393 -27.84 3.44 13.28
CA THR A 393 -27.11 4.23 14.28
C THR A 393 -25.61 4.01 14.20
N THR A 394 -25.17 2.77 13.96
CA THR A 394 -23.74 2.46 13.75
C THR A 394 -23.22 3.11 12.47
N PHE A 395 -23.96 3.02 11.37
CA PHE A 395 -23.61 3.69 10.11
C PHE A 395 -23.47 5.20 10.29
N MET A 396 -24.48 5.85 10.89
CA MET A 396 -24.44 7.29 11.16
C MET A 396 -23.25 7.69 12.02
N LYS A 397 -22.88 6.86 12.99
CA LYS A 397 -21.71 7.08 13.84
C LYS A 397 -20.40 6.97 13.05
N VAL A 398 -20.27 5.96 12.18
CA VAL A 398 -19.11 5.79 11.28
C VAL A 398 -19.00 6.98 10.32
N ASP A 399 -20.10 7.36 9.66
CA ASP A 399 -20.16 8.51 8.75
C ASP A 399 -19.75 9.80 9.47
N THR A 400 -20.25 10.02 10.69
CA THR A 400 -19.87 11.16 11.53
C THR A 400 -18.38 11.13 11.88
N ALA A 401 -17.80 9.96 12.18
CA ALA A 401 -16.38 9.81 12.48
C ALA A 401 -15.51 10.22 11.28
N VAL A 402 -15.85 9.75 10.07
CA VAL A 402 -15.16 10.12 8.84
C VAL A 402 -15.26 11.62 8.58
N GLN A 403 -16.45 12.22 8.71
CA GLN A 403 -16.66 13.65 8.50
C GLN A 403 -15.92 14.53 9.51
N LYS A 404 -15.86 14.14 10.79
CA LYS A 404 -15.13 14.88 11.82
C LYS A 404 -13.62 14.77 11.62
N THR A 405 -13.12 13.58 11.24
CA THR A 405 -11.72 13.38 10.86
C THR A 405 -11.35 14.29 9.69
N LYS A 406 -12.21 14.36 8.66
CA LYS A 406 -12.07 15.30 7.54
C LYS A 406 -11.97 16.76 8.00
N GLY A 407 -12.86 17.15 8.93
CA GLY A 407 -12.85 18.48 9.56
C GLY A 407 -11.51 18.81 10.23
N ILE A 408 -10.95 17.85 10.97
CA ILE A 408 -9.65 17.99 11.62
C ILE A 408 -8.55 18.20 10.58
N MET A 409 -8.48 17.34 9.55
CA MET A 409 -7.46 17.44 8.51
C MET A 409 -7.50 18.78 7.75
N MET A 410 -8.69 19.30 7.45
CA MET A 410 -8.82 20.61 6.80
C MET A 410 -8.29 21.76 7.67
N VAL A 411 -8.56 21.74 8.98
CA VAL A 411 -8.06 22.76 9.91
C VAL A 411 -6.54 22.67 10.01
N LEU A 412 -5.98 21.47 10.08
CA LEU A 412 -4.52 21.29 10.10
C LEU A 412 -3.83 21.83 8.85
N LEU A 413 -4.42 21.65 7.67
CA LEU A 413 -3.89 22.20 6.41
C LEU A 413 -3.88 23.73 6.39
N GLN A 414 -4.75 24.38 7.18
CA GLN A 414 -4.75 25.83 7.35
C GLN A 414 -3.69 26.28 8.36
N ILE A 415 -3.52 25.51 9.44
CA ILE A 415 -2.60 25.83 10.54
C ILE A 415 -1.14 25.66 10.11
N LEU A 416 -0.78 24.54 9.48
CA LEU A 416 0.62 24.15 9.27
C LEU A 416 1.42 25.18 8.45
N PRO A 417 0.90 25.76 7.35
CA PRO A 417 1.61 26.81 6.61
C PRO A 417 1.80 28.09 7.42
N ILE A 418 0.80 28.49 8.21
CA ILE A 418 0.87 29.68 9.07
C ILE A 418 1.95 29.47 10.13
N TYR A 419 1.92 28.31 10.80
CA TYR A 419 2.90 27.92 11.80
C TYR A 419 4.33 27.91 11.22
N CYS A 420 4.53 27.36 10.02
CA CYS A 420 5.83 27.37 9.33
C CYS A 420 6.35 28.79 9.10
N LYS A 421 5.50 29.67 8.55
CA LYS A 421 5.86 31.06 8.26
C LYS A 421 6.28 31.81 9.54
N LEU A 422 5.54 31.63 10.62
CA LEU A 422 5.78 32.30 11.89
C LEU A 422 7.01 31.75 12.62
N LEU A 423 7.26 30.45 12.55
CA LEU A 423 8.51 29.85 13.04
C LEU A 423 9.73 30.42 12.35
N LYS A 424 9.72 30.53 11.02
CA LYS A 424 10.83 31.11 10.25
C LYS A 424 11.05 32.58 10.60
N LYS A 425 9.97 33.36 10.77
CA LYS A 425 10.05 34.77 11.22
C LYS A 425 10.70 34.87 12.60
N ASN A 426 10.21 34.13 13.59
CA ASN A 426 10.71 34.13 14.96
C ASN A 426 12.19 33.67 15.03
N TRP A 427 12.59 32.66 14.25
CA TRP A 427 13.99 32.23 14.19
C TRP A 427 14.91 33.33 13.64
N ASN A 428 14.50 34.01 12.56
CA ASN A 428 15.28 35.11 11.97
C ASN A 428 15.41 36.31 12.93
N GLU A 429 14.33 36.67 13.64
CA GLU A 429 14.34 37.79 14.60
C GLU A 429 15.27 37.51 15.79
N ASN A 430 15.22 36.30 16.34
CA ASN A 430 16.14 35.88 17.42
C ASN A 430 17.59 35.85 16.93
N HIS A 431 17.87 35.39 15.72
CA HIS A 431 19.22 35.35 15.16
C HIS A 431 19.78 36.77 14.88
N LEU A 432 18.93 37.70 14.43
CA LEU A 432 19.29 39.12 14.24
C LEU A 432 19.56 39.82 15.58
N GLN A 433 18.77 39.55 16.61
CA GLN A 433 19.01 40.06 17.97
C GLN A 433 20.30 39.50 18.57
N GLN A 434 20.62 38.21 18.34
CA GLN A 434 21.88 37.61 18.80
C GLN A 434 23.10 38.29 18.17
N MET A 435 23.05 38.58 16.87
CA MET A 435 24.15 39.27 16.15
C MET A 435 24.29 40.74 16.54
N ALA A 436 23.20 41.44 16.83
CA ALA A 436 23.23 42.82 17.30
C ALA A 436 23.85 42.94 18.71
N VAL A 437 23.58 41.98 19.60
CA VAL A 437 24.20 41.90 20.94
C VAL A 437 25.70 41.60 20.83
N ASP A 438 26.11 40.75 19.89
CA ASP A 438 27.52 40.44 19.64
C ASP A 438 28.28 41.64 19.03
N GLU A 439 27.69 42.42 18.12
CA GLU A 439 28.28 43.66 17.59
C GLU A 439 28.43 44.77 18.65
N ASP A 440 27.45 44.95 19.54
CA ASP A 440 27.55 45.91 20.64
C ASP A 440 28.60 45.50 21.70
N SER A 441 28.83 44.20 21.87
CA SER A 441 29.91 43.69 22.73
C SER A 441 31.32 43.96 22.16
N LEU A 442 31.43 44.06 20.83
CA LEU A 442 32.68 44.36 20.12
C LEU A 442 32.93 45.88 19.98
N SER A 443 31.88 46.70 19.92
CA SER A 443 31.99 48.17 19.83
C SER A 443 32.26 48.85 21.18
N GLY A 444 31.99 48.16 22.30
CA GLY A 444 32.20 48.63 23.67
C GLY A 444 33.64 48.62 24.21
N LYS A 445 34.66 48.29 23.40
CA LYS A 445 36.07 48.49 23.76
C LYS A 445 36.59 49.82 23.23
N LYS A 446 36.35 50.90 23.98
CA LYS A 446 37.18 52.11 23.94
C LYS A 446 37.64 52.48 25.34
#